data_AF-A0AA41DDK3-F1
#
_entry.id   AF-A0AA41DDK3-F1
#
_cell.length_a   1.000
_cell.length_b   1.000
_cell.length_c   1.000
_cell.angle_alpha   90.00
_cell.angle_beta   90.00
_cell.angle_gamma   90.00
#
_symmetry.space_group_name_H-M   'P 1'
#
loop_
_entity.id
_entity.type
_entity.pdbx_description
1 polymer ?
#
loop_
_entity_poly.entity_id
_entity_poly.type
_entity_poly.pdbx_seq_one_letter_code
_entity_poly.pdbx_strand_id
1 'polypeptide(L)'
;LLTDLSGSRRFICVEVEHAIDCTTSIDHAQLYAQLLHELNSGERCWFSKAEEAEIQAANRPFYRITPAEELISSCFAFAEAGEQGARLMSAADIYAILKRKNPAALKDCSCTSFSRLLAQLG
;
A
#
# COMPACT_ATOMS: atom_id res chain seq x y z
N LEU A 1 5.99 6.78 6.49
CA LEU A 1 4.99 5.72 6.33
C LEU A 1 3.99 6.15 5.26
N LEU A 2 3.67 5.26 4.32
CA LEU A 2 2.77 5.49 3.20
C LEU A 2 1.32 5.64 3.69
N THR A 3 0.59 6.59 3.13
CA THR A 3 -0.83 6.86 3.44
C THR A 3 -1.74 6.78 2.22
N ASP A 4 -1.18 6.82 1.01
CA ASP A 4 -1.93 6.62 -0.22
C ASP A 4 -2.06 5.12 -0.51
N LEU A 5 -3.26 4.62 -0.23
CA LEU A 5 -3.68 3.25 -0.48
C LEU A 5 -3.53 2.88 -1.98
N SER A 6 -3.89 3.76 -2.91
CA SER A 6 -3.99 3.44 -4.34
C SER A 6 -2.72 3.73 -5.16
N GLY A 7 -1.77 4.46 -4.59
CA GLY A 7 -0.64 5.04 -5.32
C GLY A 7 0.75 4.53 -4.93
N SER A 8 0.85 3.49 -4.10
CA SER A 8 2.16 3.05 -3.59
C SER A 8 3.14 2.55 -4.64
N ARG A 9 2.69 2.16 -5.84
CA ARG A 9 3.58 1.77 -6.96
C ARG A 9 4.56 2.87 -7.42
N ARG A 10 4.34 4.12 -6.98
CA ARG A 10 5.23 5.27 -7.24
C ARG A 10 6.36 5.40 -6.22
N PHE A 11 6.36 4.54 -5.21
CA PHE A 11 7.34 4.54 -4.14
C PHE A 11 8.07 3.21 -4.15
N ILE A 12 9.39 3.26 -3.93
CA ILE A 12 10.21 2.09 -3.65
C ILE A 12 10.63 2.23 -2.19
N CYS A 13 9.96 1.52 -1.29
CA CYS A 13 10.33 1.53 0.12
C CYS A 13 11.44 0.53 0.37
N VAL A 14 12.51 0.99 1.03
CA VAL A 14 13.67 0.18 1.37
C VAL A 14 13.95 0.36 2.85
N GLU A 15 14.03 -0.76 3.57
CA GLU A 15 14.52 -0.76 4.94
C GLU A 15 16.05 -0.76 4.92
N VAL A 16 16.64 0.16 5.68
CA VAL A 16 18.09 0.34 5.73
C VAL A 16 18.62 -0.46 6.91
N GLU A 17 19.28 -1.58 6.63
CA GLU A 17 19.83 -2.44 7.68
C GLU A 17 21.13 -1.88 8.28
N HIS A 18 21.91 -1.14 7.50
CA HIS A 18 23.23 -0.62 7.85
C HIS A 18 23.37 0.84 7.43
N ALA A 19 24.30 1.59 8.03
CA ALA A 19 24.53 2.97 7.63
C ALA A 19 24.83 3.06 6.12
N ILE A 20 24.14 3.98 5.43
CA ILE A 20 24.38 4.25 4.02
C ILE A 20 25.78 4.84 3.88
N ASP A 21 26.60 4.25 3.02
CA ASP A 21 27.91 4.84 2.68
C ASP A 21 27.69 6.11 1.84
N CYS A 22 27.94 7.25 2.48
CA CYS A 22 27.88 8.56 1.85
C CYS A 22 29.29 9.16 1.62
N THR A 23 30.34 8.37 1.85
CA THR A 23 31.75 8.83 1.78
C THR A 23 32.44 8.36 0.51
N THR A 24 32.13 7.16 0.04
CA THR A 24 32.63 6.68 -1.24
C THR A 24 31.97 7.45 -2.38
N SER A 25 32.80 8.05 -3.24
CA SER A 25 32.30 8.74 -4.43
C SER A 25 31.65 7.75 -5.40
N ILE A 26 30.50 8.12 -5.94
CA ILE A 26 29.82 7.34 -6.97
C ILE A 26 30.56 7.48 -8.30
N ASP A 27 30.85 6.37 -8.97
CA ASP A 27 31.38 6.38 -10.34
C ASP A 27 30.25 6.68 -11.35
N HIS A 28 29.97 7.96 -11.53
CA HIS A 28 28.95 8.43 -12.47
C HIS A 28 29.30 8.11 -13.93
N ALA A 29 30.59 8.01 -14.28
CA ALA A 29 30.99 7.73 -15.66
C ALA A 29 30.58 6.30 -16.05
N GLN A 30 30.81 5.34 -15.16
CA GLN A 30 30.36 3.97 -15.38
C GLN A 30 28.83 3.87 -15.41
N LEU A 31 28.12 4.49 -14.46
CA LEU A 31 26.65 4.46 -14.42
C LEU A 31 26.02 5.05 -15.69
N TYR A 32 26.56 6.16 -16.20
CA TYR A 32 26.08 6.75 -17.45
C TYR A 32 26.44 5.92 -18.68
N ALA A 33 27.60 5.26 -18.69
CA ALA A 33 27.95 4.35 -19.77
C ALA A 33 26.97 3.16 -19.83
N GLN A 34 26.60 2.60 -18.68
CA GLN A 34 25.58 1.55 -18.59
C GLN A 34 24.21 2.05 -19.06
N LEU A 35 23.74 3.20 -18.55
CA LEU A 35 22.46 3.77 -18.95
C LEU A 35 22.40 4.04 -20.46
N LEU A 36 23.47 4.59 -21.04
CA LEU A 36 23.56 4.82 -22.49
C LEU A 36 23.49 3.50 -23.28
N HIS A 37 24.15 2.45 -22.79
CA HIS A 37 24.06 1.12 -23.40
C HIS A 37 22.63 0.58 -23.38
N GLU A 38 21.95 0.61 -22.23
CA GLU A 38 20.56 0.15 -22.08
C GLU A 38 19.59 0.93 -22.98
N LEU A 39 19.77 2.24 -23.08
CA LEU A 39 18.98 3.09 -23.99
C LEU A 39 19.20 2.70 -25.46
N ASN A 40 20.44 2.46 -25.87
CA ASN A 40 20.77 2.04 -27.24
C ASN A 40 20.28 0.63 -27.56
N SER A 41 20.24 -0.25 -26.57
CA SER A 41 19.67 -1.60 -26.67
C SER A 41 18.14 -1.60 -26.68
N GLY A 42 17.49 -0.45 -26.43
CA GLY A 42 16.03 -0.33 -26.40
C GLY A 42 15.40 -0.96 -25.18
N GLU A 43 16.14 -1.04 -24.06
CA GLU A 43 15.66 -1.61 -22.82
C GLU A 43 14.43 -0.86 -22.28
N ARG A 44 13.54 -1.61 -21.63
CA ARG A 44 12.27 -1.08 -21.13
C ARG A 44 12.49 -0.23 -19.88
N CYS A 45 12.03 1.03 -19.90
CA CYS A 45 12.15 1.97 -18.78
C CYS A 45 10.88 2.13 -17.92
N TRP A 46 9.90 1.22 -18.06
CA TRP A 46 8.66 1.24 -17.28
C TRP A 46 8.30 -0.16 -16.74
N PHE A 47 7.70 -0.18 -15.55
CA PHE A 47 7.21 -1.42 -14.95
C PHE A 47 5.98 -1.97 -15.66
N SER A 48 5.87 -3.29 -15.67
CA SER A 48 4.71 -4.06 -16.09
C SER A 48 3.69 -4.10 -14.95
N LYS A 49 2.48 -4.58 -15.23
CA LYS A 49 1.45 -4.75 -14.20
C LYS A 49 1.87 -5.73 -13.09
N ALA A 50 2.65 -6.75 -13.43
CA ALA A 50 3.17 -7.70 -12.47
C ALA A 50 4.22 -7.05 -11.55
N GLU A 51 5.20 -6.33 -12.13
CA GLU A 51 6.23 -5.60 -11.38
C GLU A 51 5.61 -4.49 -10.50
N GLU A 52 4.59 -3.78 -11.01
CA GLU A 52 3.83 -2.82 -10.20
C GLU A 52 3.17 -3.49 -8.98
N ALA A 53 2.61 -4.69 -9.15
CA ALA A 53 1.98 -5.44 -8.07
C ALA A 53 3.01 -5.94 -7.04
N GLU A 54 4.19 -6.38 -7.48
CA GLU A 54 5.31 -6.76 -6.61
C GLU A 54 5.80 -5.57 -5.78
N ILE A 55 5.97 -4.40 -6.39
CA ILE A 55 6.32 -3.16 -5.67
C ILE A 55 5.25 -2.83 -4.62
N GLN A 56 3.97 -2.90 -4.98
CA GLN A 56 2.88 -2.66 -4.03
C GLN A 56 2.88 -3.66 -2.86
N ALA A 57 3.18 -4.93 -3.13
CA ALA A 57 3.31 -5.96 -2.11
C ALA A 57 4.52 -5.69 -1.19
N ALA A 58 5.68 -5.37 -1.75
CA ALA A 58 6.89 -5.03 -1.00
C ALA A 58 6.71 -3.78 -0.13
N ASN A 59 5.87 -2.83 -0.57
CA ASN A 59 5.56 -1.63 0.19
C ASN A 59 4.59 -1.85 1.37
N ARG A 60 3.92 -3.02 1.48
CA ARG A 60 2.93 -3.30 2.54
C ARG A 60 3.41 -2.98 3.97
N PRO A 61 4.63 -3.34 4.40
CA PRO A 61 5.11 -3.07 5.75
C PRO A 61 5.27 -1.58 6.07
N PHE A 62 5.37 -0.73 5.05
CA PHE A 62 5.62 0.70 5.19
C PHE A 62 4.33 1.54 5.23
N TYR A 63 3.17 0.91 5.12
CA TYR A 63 1.89 1.59 5.25
C TYR A 63 1.61 1.99 6.70
N ARG A 64 1.06 3.19 6.87
CA ARG A 64 0.55 3.61 8.17
C ARG A 64 -0.83 3.01 8.36
N ILE A 65 -1.00 2.22 9.41
CA ILE A 65 -2.32 1.80 9.87
C ILE A 65 -3.10 3.03 10.33
N THR A 66 -4.29 3.23 9.76
CA THR A 66 -5.13 4.39 10.11
C THR A 66 -6.07 4.06 11.28
N PRO A 67 -6.55 5.05 12.06
CA PRO A 67 -7.56 4.79 13.10
C PRO A 67 -8.84 4.14 12.55
N ALA A 68 -9.21 4.45 11.30
CA ALA A 68 -10.32 3.81 10.61
C ALA A 68 -10.07 2.31 10.37
N GLU A 69 -8.84 1.96 9.96
CA GLU A 69 -8.40 0.60 9.73
C GLU A 69 -8.34 -0.24 11.02
N GLU A 70 -7.74 0.31 12.09
CA GLU A 70 -7.76 -0.33 13.42
C GLU A 70 -9.19 -0.58 13.89
N LEU A 71 -10.08 0.39 13.67
CA LEU A 71 -11.48 0.26 14.05
C LEU A 71 -12.19 -0.83 13.25
N ILE A 72 -11.94 -0.96 11.95
CA ILE A 72 -12.46 -2.07 11.12
C ILE A 72 -12.01 -3.40 11.72
N SER A 73 -10.70 -3.59 11.90
CA SER A 73 -10.13 -4.84 12.41
C SER A 73 -10.60 -5.19 13.83
N SER A 74 -10.96 -4.20 14.64
CA SER A 74 -11.53 -4.42 15.99
C SER A 74 -13.02 -4.83 15.99
N CYS A 75 -13.72 -4.66 14.87
CA CYS A 75 -15.17 -4.85 14.78
C CYS A 75 -15.58 -5.98 13.83
N PHE A 76 -14.76 -6.25 12.82
CA PHE A 76 -15.07 -7.16 11.73
C PHE A 76 -13.87 -8.04 11.42
N ALA A 77 -14.17 -9.26 10.98
CA ALA A 77 -13.23 -10.18 10.38
C ALA A 77 -13.84 -10.70 9.07
N PHE A 78 -12.99 -11.08 8.12
CA PHE A 78 -13.45 -11.78 6.93
C PHE A 78 -13.90 -13.19 7.32
N ALA A 79 -15.02 -13.62 6.74
CA ALA A 79 -15.52 -14.96 6.96
C ALA A 79 -14.66 -15.99 6.22
N GLU A 80 -14.44 -17.13 6.84
CA GLU A 80 -13.83 -18.29 6.18
C GLU A 80 -14.84 -19.01 5.28
N ALA A 81 -14.32 -19.80 4.32
CA ALA A 81 -15.17 -20.58 3.43
C ALA A 81 -16.02 -21.59 4.21
N GLY A 82 -17.35 -21.42 4.17
CA GLY A 82 -18.30 -22.29 4.87
C GLY A 82 -18.57 -21.92 6.34
N GLU A 83 -18.06 -20.78 6.80
CA GLU A 83 -18.29 -20.30 8.16
C GLU A 83 -19.78 -20.01 8.41
N GLN A 84 -20.33 -20.60 9.48
CA GLN A 84 -21.73 -20.44 9.84
C GLN A 84 -21.98 -19.11 10.54
N GLY A 85 -23.02 -18.39 10.12
CA GLY A 85 -23.38 -17.11 10.71
C GLY A 85 -22.66 -15.90 10.09
N ALA A 86 -21.80 -16.12 9.09
CA ALA A 86 -21.25 -15.06 8.25
C ALA A 86 -22.37 -14.27 7.55
N ARG A 87 -22.21 -12.95 7.49
CA ARG A 87 -23.19 -12.04 6.88
C ARG A 87 -22.51 -11.21 5.81
N LEU A 88 -23.13 -11.14 4.64
CA LEU A 88 -22.76 -10.15 3.63
C LEU A 88 -23.17 -8.77 4.13
N MET A 89 -22.23 -7.83 4.13
CA MET A 89 -22.44 -6.46 4.55
C MET A 89 -21.94 -5.53 3.47
N SER A 90 -22.71 -4.50 3.13
CA SER A 90 -22.22 -3.48 2.21
C SER A 90 -21.19 -2.58 2.90
N ALA A 91 -20.34 -1.91 2.11
CA ALA A 91 -19.43 -0.90 2.65
C ALA A 91 -20.18 0.20 3.44
N ALA A 92 -21.41 0.54 3.03
CA ALA A 92 -22.24 1.51 3.74
C ALA A 92 -22.71 0.98 5.12
N ASP A 93 -23.10 -0.29 5.21
CA ASP A 93 -23.52 -0.90 6.49
C ASP A 93 -22.37 -0.94 7.49
N ILE A 94 -21.19 -1.38 7.03
CA ILE A 94 -19.98 -1.43 7.84
C ILE A 94 -19.63 0.00 8.29
N TYR A 95 -19.62 0.98 7.37
CA TYR A 95 -19.33 2.38 7.71
C TYR A 95 -20.28 2.94 8.76
N ALA A 96 -21.59 2.68 8.64
CA ALA A 96 -22.60 3.16 9.59
C ALA A 96 -22.38 2.60 11.00
N ILE A 97 -22.07 1.31 11.11
CA ILE A 97 -21.77 0.65 12.40
C ILE A 97 -20.53 1.27 13.03
N LEU A 98 -19.45 1.42 12.25
CA LEU A 98 -18.21 1.99 12.75
C LEU A 98 -18.35 3.45 13.15
N LYS A 99 -19.11 4.24 12.37
CA LYS A 99 -19.39 5.65 12.68
C LYS A 99 -20.15 5.80 13.99
N ARG A 100 -21.07 4.89 14.29
CA ARG A 100 -21.80 4.86 15.57
C ARG A 100 -20.89 4.50 16.73
N LYS A 101 -19.95 3.57 16.53
CA LYS A 101 -19.03 3.09 17.58
C LYS A 101 -17.95 4.12 17.91
N ASN A 102 -17.31 4.71 16.90
CA ASN A 102 -16.28 5.73 17.09
C ASN A 102 -16.28 6.73 15.91
N PRO A 103 -17.05 7.84 16.01
CA PRO A 103 -17.15 8.81 14.93
C PRO A 103 -15.85 9.58 14.67
N ALA A 104 -14.98 9.69 15.69
CA ALA A 104 -13.71 10.41 15.61
C ALA A 104 -12.67 9.66 14.79
N ALA A 105 -12.59 8.33 14.92
CA ALA A 105 -11.69 7.49 14.11
C ALA A 105 -12.02 7.54 12.60
N LEU A 106 -13.27 7.83 12.25
CA LEU A 106 -13.72 8.01 10.86
C LEU A 106 -13.81 9.48 10.41
N LYS A 107 -13.31 10.44 11.20
CA LYS A 107 -13.47 11.88 10.90
C LYS A 107 -12.87 12.26 9.53
N ASP A 108 -11.71 11.71 9.22
CA ASP A 108 -10.97 11.99 7.98
C ASP A 108 -11.13 10.87 6.93
N CYS A 109 -12.05 9.93 7.16
CA CYS A 109 -12.33 8.81 6.27
C CYS A 109 -13.68 9.03 5.57
N SER A 110 -13.66 9.56 4.35
CA SER A 110 -14.86 9.65 3.50
C SER A 110 -15.35 8.26 3.09
N CYS A 111 -16.62 8.14 2.70
CA CYS A 111 -17.19 6.87 2.23
C CYS A 111 -16.39 6.26 1.04
N THR A 112 -15.89 7.11 0.13
CA THR A 112 -15.07 6.66 -1.00
C THR A 112 -13.70 6.17 -0.54
N SER A 113 -13.04 6.88 0.38
CA SER A 113 -11.76 6.44 0.96
C SER A 113 -11.92 5.16 1.78
N PHE A 114 -13.04 5.03 2.50
CA PHE A 114 -13.41 3.85 3.25
C PHE A 114 -13.62 2.62 2.35
N SER A 115 -14.34 2.79 1.23
CA SER A 115 -14.56 1.71 0.28
C SER A 115 -13.24 1.19 -0.32
N ARG A 116 -12.29 2.10 -0.59
CA ARG A 116 -10.95 1.71 -1.04
C ARG A 116 -10.15 1.00 0.05
N LEU A 117 -10.27 1.45 1.31
CA LEU A 117 -9.64 0.79 2.46
C LEU A 117 -10.13 -0.64 2.63
N LEU A 118 -11.45 -0.87 2.55
CA LEU A 118 -12.02 -2.23 2.63
C LEU A 118 -11.46 -3.16 1.54
N ALA A 119 -11.40 -2.69 0.29
CA ALA A 119 -10.87 -3.47 -0.84
C ALA A 119 -9.38 -3.84 -0.72
N GLN A 120 -8.63 -3.21 0.19
CA GLN A 120 -7.24 -3.56 0.46
C GLN A 120 -7.07 -4.53 1.63
N LEU A 121 -8.01 -4.53 2.57
CA LEU A 121 -7.98 -5.42 3.72
C LEU A 121 -8.36 -6.85 3.33
N GLY A 122 -9.17 -7.04 2.28
CA GLY A 122 -9.53 -8.35 1.73
C GLY A 122 -10.37 -8.24 0.47
#